data_AF-A0A1X6N581-F1
#
_entry.id   AF-A0A1X6N581-F1
#
_cell.length_a   1.000
_cell.length_b   1.000
_cell.length_c   1.000
_cell.angle_alpha   90.00
_cell.angle_beta   90.00
_cell.angle_gamma   90.00
#
_symmetry.space_group_name_H-M   'P 1'
#
loop_
_entity.id
_entity.type
_entity.pdbx_description
1 polymer ?
#
loop_
_entity_poly.entity_id
_entity_poly.type
_entity_poly.pdbx_seq_one_letter_code
_entity_poly.pdbx_strand_id
1 'polypeptide(L)' 'IPQVLVHHGLFPVFPSHPRTAVSIDLLEFYHALFEHSADTVTALAGTLRTHYARCGFQTLDHKVSTLP' A
#
# COMPACT_ATOMS: atom_id res chain seq x y z
N ILE A 1 -15.59 -15.57 -29.53
CA ILE A 1 -15.59 -14.09 -29.72
C ILE A 1 -14.26 -13.44 -29.32
N PRO A 2 -13.71 -13.62 -28.09
CA PRO A 2 -12.45 -12.94 -27.70
C PRO A 2 -11.22 -13.33 -28.54
N GLN A 3 -11.17 -14.58 -29.03
CA GLN A 3 -10.07 -15.08 -29.87
C GLN A 3 -9.93 -14.35 -31.22
N VAL A 4 -11.05 -13.90 -31.79
CA VAL A 4 -11.06 -13.18 -33.09
C VAL A 4 -10.44 -11.79 -32.94
N LEU A 5 -10.74 -11.10 -31.83
CA LEU A 5 -10.22 -9.76 -31.54
C LEU A 5 -8.70 -9.74 -31.29
N VAL A 6 -8.18 -10.78 -30.64
CA VAL A 6 -6.73 -10.97 -30.43
C VAL A 6 -6.02 -11.28 -31.76
N HIS A 7 -6.61 -12.11 -32.61
CA HIS A 7 -6.06 -12.44 -33.93
C HIS A 7 -5.92 -11.22 -34.85
N HIS A 8 -6.84 -10.25 -34.75
CA HIS A 8 -6.80 -9.01 -35.52
C HIS A 8 -5.90 -7.91 -34.90
N GLY A 9 -5.14 -8.23 -33.86
CA GLY A 9 -4.20 -7.28 -33.23
C GLY A 9 -4.88 -6.13 -32.48
N LEU A 10 -6.19 -6.24 -32.23
CA LEU A 10 -6.95 -5.23 -31.47
C LEU A 10 -6.65 -5.29 -29.96
N PHE A 11 -6.02 -6.37 -29.50
CA PHE A 11 -5.46 -6.49 -28.16
C PHE A 11 -4.07 -7.14 -28.27
N PRO A 12 -2.97 -6.38 -28.05
CA PRO A 12 -1.61 -6.87 -28.26
C PRO A 12 -1.27 -8.12 -27.46
N VAL A 13 -1.80 -8.22 -26.24
CA VAL A 13 -1.70 -9.39 -25.36
C VAL A 13 -2.88 -9.30 -24.39
N PHE A 14 -4.05 -9.87 -24.71
CA PHE A 14 -5.06 -10.07 -23.67
C PHE A 14 -4.49 -11.15 -22.73
N PRO A 15 -4.28 -10.87 -21.44
CA PRO A 15 -3.76 -11.89 -20.54
C PRO A 15 -4.74 -13.06 -20.55
N SER A 16 -4.25 -14.27 -20.83
CA SER A 16 -5.04 -15.50 -20.96
C SER A 16 -5.93 -15.77 -19.74
N HIS A 17 -5.63 -15.11 -18.62
CA HIS A 17 -6.48 -14.99 -17.46
C HIS A 17 -6.59 -13.50 -17.11
N PRO A 18 -7.78 -12.89 -17.07
CA PRO A 18 -7.94 -11.58 -16.44
C PRO A 18 -7.59 -11.75 -14.96
N ARG A 19 -6.35 -11.41 -14.58
CA ARG A 19 -5.89 -11.44 -13.20
C ARG A 19 -6.59 -10.29 -12.46
N THR A 20 -7.74 -10.60 -11.90
CA THR A 20 -8.51 -9.82 -10.93
C THR A 20 -8.87 -8.40 -11.39
N ALA A 21 -10.09 -8.23 -11.91
CA ALA A 21 -10.70 -6.91 -11.95
C ALA A 21 -10.98 -6.47 -10.49
N VAL A 22 -10.21 -5.52 -9.98
CA VAL A 22 -10.45 -4.91 -8.67
C VAL A 22 -11.38 -3.73 -8.87
N SER A 23 -12.44 -3.62 -8.06
CA SER A 23 -13.35 -2.46 -8.12
C SER A 23 -12.59 -1.18 -7.74
N ILE A 24 -12.82 -0.10 -8.49
CA ILE A 24 -12.24 1.21 -8.20
C ILE A 24 -12.77 1.72 -6.85
N ASP A 25 -14.06 1.52 -6.57
CA ASP A 25 -14.68 1.89 -5.29
C ASP A 25 -14.04 1.14 -4.11
N LEU A 26 -13.64 -0.12 -4.32
CA LEU A 26 -12.94 -0.92 -3.31
C LEU A 26 -11.55 -0.34 -3.03
N LEU A 27 -10.86 0.12 -4.06
CA LEU A 27 -9.53 0.72 -3.92
C LEU A 27 -9.60 2.08 -3.21
N GLU A 28 -10.61 2.89 -3.54
CA GLU A 28 -10.86 4.17 -2.86
C GLU A 28 -11.23 3.96 -1.38
N PHE A 29 -12.10 2.99 -1.09
CA PHE A 29 -12.43 2.59 0.28
C PHE A 29 -11.19 2.11 1.04
N TYR A 30 -10.37 1.26 0.42
CA TYR A 30 -9.12 0.77 1.02
C TYR A 30 -8.16 1.92 1.30
N HIS A 31 -8.03 2.89 0.39
CA HIS A 31 -7.19 4.06 0.55
C HIS A 31 -7.65 4.93 1.73
N ALA A 32 -8.95 5.23 1.81
CA ALA A 32 -9.52 6.00 2.92
C ALA A 32 -9.34 5.30 4.28
N LEU A 33 -9.50 3.97 4.30
CA LEU A 33 -9.27 3.16 5.50
C LEU A 33 -7.79 3.20 5.92
N PHE A 34 -6.89 3.09 4.95
CA PHE A 34 -5.45 3.16 5.21
C PHE A 34 -5.04 4.52 5.77
N GLU A 35 -5.46 5.62 5.15
CA GLU A 35 -5.17 6.98 5.60
C GLU A 35 -5.60 7.17 7.07
N HIS A 36 -6.85 6.79 7.39
CA HIS A 36 -7.39 6.92 8.74
C HIS A 36 -6.65 6.06 9.77
N SER A 37 -6.27 4.83 9.38
CA SER A 37 -5.51 3.93 10.25
C SER A 37 -4.06 4.38 10.44
N ALA A 38 -3.45 4.99 9.42
CA ALA A 38 -2.06 5.46 9.45
C ALA A 38 -1.87 6.57 10.48
N ASP A 39 -2.81 7.51 10.57
CA ASP A 39 -2.80 8.54 11.60
C ASP A 39 -2.84 7.94 13.01
N THR A 40 -3.70 6.93 13.20
CA THR A 40 -3.85 6.23 14.48
C THR A 40 -2.58 5.46 14.85
N VAL A 41 -2.00 4.73 13.90
CA VAL A 41 -0.73 3.98 14.08
C VAL A 41 0.42 4.94 14.36
N THR A 42 0.47 6.09 13.69
CA THR A 42 1.49 7.13 13.90
C THR A 42 1.38 7.73 15.30
N ALA A 43 0.16 8.04 15.77
CA ALA A 43 -0.08 8.52 17.13
C ALA A 43 0.30 7.46 18.18
N LEU A 44 -0.01 6.19 17.93
CA LEU A 44 0.39 5.07 18.79
C LEU A 44 1.92 4.93 18.85
N ALA A 45 2.59 4.97 17.70
CA ALA A 45 4.05 4.91 17.64
C ALA A 45 4.71 6.08 18.40
N GLY A 46 4.16 7.30 18.30
CA GLY A 46 4.60 8.45 19.07
C GLY A 46 4.41 8.28 20.58
N THR A 47 3.27 7.72 20.98
CA THR A 47 2.97 7.42 22.40
C THR A 47 3.94 6.36 22.94
N LEU A 48 4.18 5.30 22.18
CA LEU A 48 5.13 4.24 22.54
C LEU A 48 6.55 4.80 22.63
N ARG A 49 6.97 5.63 21.67
CA ARG A 49 8.28 6.31 21.71
C ARG A 49 8.44 7.13 22.99
N THR A 50 7.43 7.90 23.37
CA THR A 50 7.43 8.71 24.60
C THR A 50 7.47 7.82 25.85
N HIS A 51 6.69 6.74 25.84
CA HIS A 51 6.66 5.77 26.93
C HIS A 51 8.02 5.07 27.11
N TYR A 52 8.62 4.58 26.03
CA TYR A 52 9.93 3.93 26.05
C TYR A 52 11.06 4.88 26.45
N ALA A 53 11.03 6.12 25.98
CA ALA A 53 11.97 7.16 26.40
C ALA A 53 11.90 7.42 27.91
N ARG A 54 10.68 7.48 28.49
CA ARG A 54 10.48 7.64 29.94
C ARG A 54 11.03 6.46 30.73
N CYS A 55 10.96 5.26 30.17
CA CYS A 55 11.52 4.05 30.77
C CYS A 55 13.04 3.90 30.56
N GLY A 56 13.71 4.86 29.92
CA GLY A 56 15.17 4.85 29.70
C GLY A 56 15.62 4.01 28.50
N PHE A 57 14.69 3.51 27.67
CA PHE A 57 15.02 2.78 26.45
C PHE A 57 15.29 3.75 25.30
N GLN A 58 16.41 3.56 24.60
CA GLN A 58 16.73 4.34 23.40
C GLN A 58 15.97 3.77 22.20
N THR A 59 15.08 4.58 21.61
CA THR A 59 14.47 4.23 20.31
C THR A 59 15.55 4.35 19.24
N LEU A 60 15.96 3.22 18.66
CA LEU A 60 16.88 3.17 17.53
C LEU A 60 16.13 3.65 16.28
N ASP A 61 16.05 4.97 16.11
CA ASP A 61 15.70 5.56 14.81
C ASP A 61 16.92 5.41 13.90
N HIS A 62 17.16 4.18 13.40
CA HIS A 62 18.00 4.01 12.23
C HIS A 62 17.18 4.56 11.05
N LYS A 63 17.09 5.89 10.96
CA LYS A 63 16.72 6.55 9.73
C LYS A 63 17.67 5.97 8.69
N VAL A 64 17.15 5.18 7.75
CA VAL A 64 17.92 4.74 6.59
C VAL A 64 18.34 6.03 5.92
N SER A 65 19.58 6.43 6.18
CA SER A 65 20.25 7.50 5.49
C SER A 65 20.26 7.07 4.03
N THR A 66 19.28 7.53 3.27
CA THR A 66 19.35 7.61 1.82
C THR A 66 20.61 8.42 1.52
N LEU A 67 21.69 7.69 1.25
CA LEU A 67 22.90 8.23 0.64
C LEU A 67 22.52 8.77 -0.75
N PRO A 68 23.18 9.86 -1.20
CA PRO A 68 22.90 10.53 -2.47
C PRO A 68 23.20 9.66 -3.69
#